data_AF-A0A7K0LJA5-F1
#
_entry.id   AF-A0A7K0LJA5-F1
#
_cell.length_a   1.000
_cell.length_b   1.000
_cell.length_c   1.000
_cell.angle_alpha   90.00
_cell.angle_beta   90.00
_cell.angle_gamma   90.00
#
_symmetry.space_group_name_H-M   'P 1'
#
loop_
_entity.id
_entity.type
_entity.pdbx_description
1 polymer ?
#
loop_
_entity_poly.entity_id
_entity_poly.type
_entity_poly.pdbx_seq_one_letter_code
_entity_poly.pdbx_strand_id
1 'polypeptide(L)'
;DCGIGIDVCTGGELAVALAGGIDPAKIEVHGNNKSLSEIDRAVSVGVKTIVMDSLHEIDRVAAMARKHNKVQGVMLRLTPGIQAHTHESISTAHEDVKFGFSIASGAAWAAVQAVLAHPELELRGFHSHIGSQIFGTESFQLAADRLIALLAKYRDTYSKELPELDLGGGYGIAYLPEDETLEPGEVMPALRSAVTAACEKHKLNIPIISIEPGRAIVGPTTFTLYEVGTTKDVVLEDGAIRRYISVDGGMSDNIRPSLYDAQYHAVIAQRSSSVKAISSRVVGKHCETGDIVIRDIALPADIAPGDLIAIPATGAYGRSMASNYNHVPRPPVVAVKDGKARVIVRRENEEDLLALDVKE
;
A
#
# COMPACT_ATOMS: atom_id res chain seq x y z
N ASP A 1 -11.93 2.98 -16.80
CA ASP A 1 -11.19 2.64 -18.04
C ASP A 1 -10.48 1.30 -17.99
N CYS A 2 -9.58 1.05 -17.03
CA CYS A 2 -8.80 -0.21 -16.99
C CYS A 2 -9.55 -1.43 -16.41
N GLY A 3 -10.85 -1.33 -16.11
CA GLY A 3 -11.68 -2.45 -15.66
C GLY A 3 -11.47 -2.92 -14.21
N ILE A 4 -10.50 -2.37 -13.47
CA ILE A 4 -10.18 -2.76 -12.08
C ILE A 4 -11.13 -2.11 -11.06
N GLY A 5 -11.23 -2.74 -9.87
CA GLY A 5 -11.82 -2.16 -8.67
C GLY A 5 -10.86 -1.23 -7.93
N ILE A 6 -11.29 -0.70 -6.78
CA ILE A 6 -10.46 0.12 -5.91
C ILE A 6 -10.72 -0.19 -4.44
N ASP A 7 -9.65 -0.28 -3.67
CA ASP A 7 -9.72 -0.44 -2.23
C ASP A 7 -9.57 0.94 -1.58
N VAL A 8 -10.38 1.21 -0.56
CA VAL A 8 -10.32 2.43 0.25
C VAL A 8 -10.26 2.08 1.73
N CYS A 9 -9.49 2.83 2.51
CA CYS A 9 -9.23 2.56 3.91
C CYS A 9 -10.00 3.50 4.86
N THR A 10 -10.36 4.70 4.40
CA THR A 10 -11.03 5.73 5.22
C THR A 10 -12.09 6.47 4.42
N GLY A 11 -12.90 7.27 5.11
CA GLY A 11 -13.92 8.13 4.49
C GLY A 11 -13.33 9.18 3.53
N GLY A 12 -12.09 9.61 3.76
CA GLY A 12 -11.38 10.51 2.85
C GLY A 12 -11.05 9.84 1.52
N GLU A 13 -10.53 8.61 1.56
CA GLU A 13 -10.23 7.83 0.36
C GLU A 13 -11.51 7.46 -0.40
N LEU A 14 -12.57 7.07 0.30
CA LEU A 14 -13.89 6.86 -0.31
C LEU A 14 -14.39 8.14 -1.00
N ALA A 15 -14.22 9.31 -0.39
CA ALA A 15 -14.62 10.58 -1.00
C ALA A 15 -13.84 10.85 -2.30
N VAL A 16 -12.53 10.60 -2.32
CA VAL A 16 -11.69 10.77 -3.50
C VAL A 16 -12.07 9.76 -4.61
N ALA A 17 -12.31 8.49 -4.27
CA ALA A 17 -12.73 7.47 -5.23
C ALA A 17 -14.06 7.84 -5.91
N LEU A 18 -15.06 8.28 -5.12
CA LEU A 18 -16.35 8.72 -5.63
C LEU A 18 -16.23 9.99 -6.48
N ALA A 19 -15.42 10.97 -6.06
CA ALA A 19 -15.16 12.17 -6.84
C ALA A 19 -14.44 11.87 -8.17
N GLY A 20 -13.61 10.82 -8.20
CA GLY A 20 -12.98 10.27 -9.39
C GLY A 20 -13.94 9.50 -10.32
N GLY A 21 -15.22 9.36 -9.95
CA GLY A 21 -16.23 8.68 -10.75
C GLY A 21 -16.16 7.15 -10.68
N ILE A 22 -15.52 6.59 -9.66
CA ILE A 22 -15.52 5.14 -9.46
C ILE A 22 -16.92 4.69 -9.05
N ASP A 23 -17.42 3.67 -9.74
CA ASP A 23 -18.66 2.98 -9.39
C ASP A 23 -18.54 2.36 -7.98
N PRO A 24 -19.41 2.73 -7.01
CA PRO A 24 -19.41 2.14 -5.68
C PRO A 24 -19.41 0.60 -5.69
N ALA A 25 -20.07 -0.03 -6.67
CA ALA A 25 -20.11 -1.49 -6.82
C ALA A 25 -18.74 -2.12 -7.17
N LYS A 26 -17.69 -1.31 -7.32
CA LYS A 26 -16.30 -1.74 -7.52
C LYS A 26 -15.37 -1.29 -6.39
N ILE A 27 -15.92 -0.78 -5.30
CA ILE A 27 -15.17 -0.31 -4.14
C ILE A 27 -15.21 -1.36 -3.02
N GLU A 28 -14.04 -1.69 -2.48
CA GLU A 28 -13.91 -2.46 -1.24
C GLU A 28 -13.40 -1.56 -0.11
N VAL A 29 -14.04 -1.61 1.05
CA VAL A 29 -13.73 -0.72 2.18
C VAL A 29 -13.01 -1.49 3.29
N HIS A 30 -11.77 -1.10 3.54
CA HIS A 30 -10.89 -1.62 4.59
C HIS A 30 -10.79 -0.63 5.76
N GLY A 31 -10.05 -1.03 6.80
CA GLY A 31 -9.77 -0.20 7.97
C GLY A 31 -10.04 -0.96 9.26
N ASN A 32 -9.16 -0.81 10.26
CA ASN A 32 -9.28 -1.52 11.54
C ASN A 32 -10.20 -0.83 12.55
N ASN A 33 -10.61 0.40 12.27
CA ASN A 33 -11.43 1.19 13.17
C ASN A 33 -12.36 2.14 12.39
N LYS A 34 -13.17 1.57 11.50
CA LYS A 34 -14.13 2.35 10.71
C LYS A 34 -15.15 3.02 11.63
N SER A 35 -15.28 4.34 11.51
CA SER A 35 -16.25 5.13 12.26
C SER A 35 -17.68 4.87 11.78
N LEU A 36 -18.68 5.18 12.63
CA LEU A 36 -20.08 5.08 12.23
C LEU A 36 -20.40 5.94 11.00
N SER A 37 -19.80 7.12 10.87
CA SER A 37 -19.96 7.99 9.70
C SER A 37 -19.37 7.38 8.42
N GLU A 38 -18.24 6.69 8.53
CA GLU A 38 -17.63 6.01 7.38
C GLU A 38 -18.47 4.81 6.95
N ILE A 39 -18.93 4.00 7.91
CA ILE A 39 -19.80 2.84 7.65
C ILE A 39 -21.12 3.29 7.05
N ASP A 40 -21.79 4.29 7.64
CA ASP A 40 -23.06 4.84 7.14
C ASP A 40 -22.91 5.32 5.70
N ARG A 41 -21.84 6.08 5.41
CA ARG A 41 -21.57 6.56 4.06
C ARG A 41 -21.31 5.40 3.09
N ALA A 42 -20.44 4.46 3.43
CA ALA A 42 -20.10 3.32 2.58
C ALA A 42 -21.35 2.49 2.20
N VAL A 43 -22.18 2.16 3.18
CA VAL A 43 -23.44 1.46 2.95
C VAL A 43 -24.41 2.32 2.13
N SER A 44 -24.55 3.61 2.44
CA SER A 44 -25.49 4.50 1.73
C SER A 44 -25.18 4.61 0.24
N VAL A 45 -23.90 4.73 -0.14
CA VAL A 45 -23.48 4.80 -1.55
C VAL A 45 -23.48 3.43 -2.24
N GLY A 46 -23.54 2.34 -1.46
CA GLY A 46 -23.62 0.97 -1.98
C GLY A 46 -22.27 0.44 -2.44
N VAL A 47 -21.25 0.52 -1.58
CA VAL A 47 -19.96 -0.13 -1.86
C VAL A 47 -20.14 -1.65 -2.02
N LYS A 48 -19.31 -2.28 -2.86
CA LYS A 48 -19.36 -3.73 -3.13
C LYS A 48 -19.23 -4.54 -1.84
N THR A 49 -18.13 -4.31 -1.13
CA THR A 49 -17.71 -5.11 0.02
C THR A 49 -17.19 -4.20 1.12
N ILE A 50 -17.58 -4.47 2.37
CA ILE A 50 -16.87 -3.96 3.54
C ILE A 50 -16.07 -5.12 4.15
N VAL A 51 -14.75 -4.96 4.22
CA VAL A 51 -13.84 -5.95 4.80
C VAL A 51 -13.75 -5.69 6.31
N MET A 52 -14.39 -6.54 7.09
CA MET A 52 -14.58 -6.35 8.53
C MET A 52 -13.39 -6.86 9.34
N ASP A 53 -13.05 -6.11 10.38
CA ASP A 53 -11.82 -6.26 11.17
C ASP A 53 -12.09 -6.53 12.66
N SER A 54 -13.32 -6.34 13.14
CA SER A 54 -13.68 -6.59 14.56
C SER A 54 -15.15 -7.02 14.75
N LEU A 55 -15.46 -7.68 15.87
CA LEU A 55 -16.84 -8.05 16.20
C LEU A 55 -17.74 -6.81 16.37
N HIS A 56 -17.20 -5.73 16.94
CA HIS A 56 -17.92 -4.46 17.07
C HIS A 56 -18.32 -3.87 15.72
N GLU A 57 -17.50 -4.07 14.70
CA GLU A 57 -17.79 -3.58 13.36
C GLU A 57 -18.95 -4.33 12.72
N ILE A 58 -19.07 -5.64 12.92
CA ILE A 58 -20.16 -6.46 12.37
C ILE A 58 -21.52 -5.88 12.75
N ASP A 59 -21.73 -5.60 14.04
CA ASP A 59 -22.99 -5.03 14.53
C ASP A 59 -23.25 -3.62 13.97
N ARG A 60 -22.20 -2.81 13.81
CA ARG A 60 -22.31 -1.45 13.26
C ARG A 60 -22.68 -1.46 11.79
N VAL A 61 -22.06 -2.35 11.00
CA VAL A 61 -22.38 -2.50 9.57
C VAL A 61 -23.81 -3.03 9.41
N ALA A 62 -24.22 -4.03 10.19
CA ALA A 62 -25.58 -4.55 10.16
C ALA A 62 -26.63 -3.47 10.49
N ALA A 63 -26.37 -2.65 11.50
CA ALA A 63 -27.25 -1.54 11.87
C ALA A 63 -27.38 -0.50 10.74
N MET A 64 -26.30 -0.17 10.04
CA MET A 64 -26.33 0.77 8.92
C MET A 64 -26.98 0.15 7.67
N ALA A 65 -26.72 -1.12 7.38
CA ALA A 65 -27.37 -1.87 6.31
C ALA A 65 -28.90 -1.88 6.51
N ARG A 66 -29.36 -2.16 7.73
CA ARG A 66 -30.78 -2.06 8.11
C ARG A 66 -31.34 -0.65 7.92
N LYS A 67 -30.64 0.37 8.42
CA LYS A 67 -31.04 1.79 8.29
C LYS A 67 -31.27 2.18 6.83
N HIS A 68 -30.43 1.70 5.92
CA HIS A 68 -30.50 2.01 4.49
C HIS A 68 -31.35 1.01 3.68
N ASN A 69 -32.00 0.03 4.33
CA ASN A 69 -32.74 -1.06 3.70
C ASN A 69 -31.93 -1.81 2.62
N LYS A 70 -30.66 -2.13 2.93
CA LYS A 70 -29.75 -2.87 2.05
C LYS A 70 -29.30 -4.17 2.70
N VAL A 71 -28.89 -5.12 1.86
CA VAL A 71 -28.03 -6.23 2.27
C VAL A 71 -26.61 -5.87 1.85
N GLN A 72 -25.72 -5.66 2.82
CA GLN A 72 -24.34 -5.26 2.54
C GLN A 72 -23.47 -6.51 2.34
N GLY A 73 -22.78 -6.58 1.21
CA GLY A 73 -21.72 -7.55 0.99
C GLY A 73 -20.56 -7.30 1.95
N VAL A 74 -20.09 -8.35 2.61
CA VAL A 74 -18.98 -8.27 3.58
C VAL A 74 -17.99 -9.41 3.41
N MET A 75 -16.73 -9.12 3.72
CA MET A 75 -15.71 -10.14 3.93
C MET A 75 -15.17 -10.02 5.36
N LEU A 76 -14.57 -11.10 5.85
CA LEU A 76 -13.83 -11.07 7.11
C LEU A 76 -12.34 -11.04 6.81
N ARG A 77 -11.63 -10.06 7.35
CA ARG A 77 -10.16 -10.04 7.32
C ARG A 77 -9.63 -11.06 8.31
N LEU A 78 -8.79 -11.97 7.84
CA LEU A 78 -8.26 -13.05 8.63
C LEU A 78 -6.75 -12.94 8.80
N THR A 79 -6.27 -13.41 9.94
CA THR A 79 -4.84 -13.57 10.22
C THR A 79 -4.51 -15.05 10.10
N PRO A 80 -3.87 -15.48 9.00
CA PRO A 80 -3.52 -16.88 8.82
C PRO A 80 -2.29 -17.28 9.64
N GLY A 81 -1.62 -16.37 10.34
CA GLY A 81 -0.38 -16.65 11.09
C GLY A 81 0.84 -16.81 10.19
N ILE A 82 0.92 -15.96 9.16
CA ILE A 82 2.00 -15.90 8.16
C ILE A 82 2.41 -14.44 8.01
N GLN A 83 3.71 -14.17 8.08
CA GLN A 83 4.28 -12.87 7.76
C GLN A 83 5.41 -13.07 6.75
N ALA A 84 5.34 -12.35 5.63
CA ALA A 84 6.30 -12.47 4.53
C ALA A 84 7.06 -11.16 4.31
N HIS A 85 8.39 -11.24 4.24
CA HIS A 85 9.29 -10.13 3.91
C HIS A 85 10.41 -10.62 2.98
N THR A 86 10.69 -9.85 1.92
CA THR A 86 11.83 -9.96 0.99
C THR A 86 12.29 -11.39 0.67
N HIS A 87 13.17 -11.98 1.49
CA HIS A 87 13.75 -13.32 1.29
C HIS A 87 13.81 -14.21 2.54
N GLU A 88 13.29 -13.77 3.71
CA GLU A 88 13.32 -14.58 4.92
C GLU A 88 12.04 -15.40 5.10
N SER A 89 12.25 -16.68 5.40
CA SER A 89 11.25 -17.70 5.62
C SER A 89 10.34 -17.39 6.81
N ILE A 90 9.05 -17.47 6.53
CA ILE A 90 7.88 -17.68 7.38
C ILE A 90 8.21 -17.84 8.88
N SER A 91 7.98 -16.78 9.67
CA SER A 91 7.81 -16.93 11.12
C SER A 91 6.38 -17.34 11.42
N THR A 92 6.24 -18.53 12.00
CA THR A 92 5.00 -19.03 12.60
C THR A 92 4.68 -18.23 13.87
N ALA A 93 3.47 -17.66 13.92
CA ALA A 93 2.80 -17.17 15.12
C ALA A 93 3.23 -15.82 15.71
N HIS A 94 3.33 -14.77 14.87
CA HIS A 94 3.02 -13.42 15.35
C HIS A 94 1.63 -13.00 14.89
N GLU A 95 0.62 -13.43 15.66
CA GLU A 95 -0.75 -12.89 15.59
C GLU A 95 -0.88 -11.56 16.33
N ASP A 96 0.24 -10.99 16.82
CA ASP A 96 0.30 -9.70 17.50
C ASP A 96 0.28 -8.55 16.48
N VAL A 97 -0.80 -8.48 15.73
CA VAL A 97 -1.12 -7.41 14.79
C VAL A 97 -2.52 -6.92 15.07
N LYS A 98 -2.76 -5.63 14.84
CA LYS A 98 -4.05 -4.98 15.13
C LYS A 98 -5.20 -5.35 14.17
N PHE A 99 -4.95 -6.24 13.21
CA PHE A 99 -5.84 -6.48 12.08
C PHE A 99 -6.41 -7.89 12.08
N GLY A 100 -7.68 -7.97 11.69
CA GLY A 100 -8.38 -9.21 11.37
C GLY A 100 -8.62 -10.16 12.54
N PHE A 101 -9.20 -11.31 12.19
CA PHE A 101 -9.51 -12.38 13.12
C PHE A 101 -8.55 -13.54 12.92
N SER A 102 -7.89 -13.97 14.01
CA SER A 102 -7.00 -15.12 13.98
C SER A 102 -7.74 -16.41 13.64
N ILE A 103 -7.18 -17.18 12.69
CA ILE A 103 -7.68 -18.51 12.34
C ILE A 103 -7.36 -19.51 13.45
N ALA A 104 -6.14 -19.47 14.01
CA ALA A 104 -5.68 -20.46 14.98
C ALA A 104 -6.40 -20.35 16.33
N SER A 105 -6.72 -19.13 16.77
CA SER A 105 -7.48 -18.89 18.02
C SER A 105 -8.96 -19.24 17.92
N GLY A 106 -9.49 -19.45 16.71
CA GLY A 106 -10.92 -19.63 16.46
C GLY A 106 -11.72 -18.32 16.37
N ALA A 107 -11.09 -17.16 16.56
CA ALA A 107 -11.74 -15.85 16.43
C ALA A 107 -12.37 -15.66 15.03
N ALA A 108 -11.70 -16.14 13.97
CA ALA A 108 -12.25 -16.13 12.61
C ALA A 108 -13.60 -16.84 12.51
N TRP A 109 -13.74 -17.99 13.18
CA TRP A 109 -14.98 -18.76 13.15
C TRP A 109 -16.09 -18.10 13.98
N ALA A 110 -15.74 -17.50 15.12
CA ALA A 110 -16.68 -16.70 15.90
C ALA A 110 -17.22 -15.51 15.09
N ALA A 111 -16.37 -14.85 14.31
CA ALA A 111 -16.77 -13.76 13.42
C ALA A 111 -17.72 -14.25 12.31
N VAL A 112 -17.46 -15.41 11.69
CA VAL A 112 -18.39 -16.03 10.73
C VAL A 112 -19.78 -16.20 11.36
N GLN A 113 -19.86 -16.77 12.56
CA GLN A 113 -21.12 -16.99 13.25
C GLN A 113 -21.84 -15.67 13.57
N ALA A 114 -21.08 -14.63 13.96
CA ALA A 114 -21.64 -13.31 14.22
C ALA A 114 -22.23 -12.65 12.96
N VAL A 115 -21.55 -12.75 11.81
CA VAL A 115 -22.09 -12.23 10.54
C VAL A 115 -23.39 -12.93 10.14
N LEU A 116 -23.43 -14.26 10.25
CA LEU A 116 -24.60 -15.06 9.88
C LEU A 116 -25.83 -14.82 10.78
N ALA A 117 -25.65 -14.19 11.94
CA ALA A 117 -26.75 -13.79 12.81
C ALA A 117 -27.50 -12.54 12.31
N HIS A 118 -26.95 -11.80 11.34
CA HIS A 118 -27.53 -10.57 10.80
C HIS A 118 -28.03 -10.77 9.35
N PRO A 119 -29.35 -10.74 9.08
CA PRO A 119 -29.89 -10.91 7.73
C PRO A 119 -29.57 -9.74 6.79
N GLU A 120 -29.13 -8.60 7.32
CA GLU A 120 -28.71 -7.44 6.54
C GLU A 120 -27.27 -7.55 6.01
N LEU A 121 -26.57 -8.64 6.32
CA LEU A 121 -25.21 -8.90 5.85
C LEU A 121 -25.18 -10.12 4.92
N GLU A 122 -24.43 -10.02 3.83
CA GLU A 122 -24.08 -11.15 2.98
C GLU A 122 -22.59 -11.44 3.15
N LEU A 123 -22.24 -12.54 3.83
CA LEU A 123 -20.86 -13.00 3.88
C LEU A 123 -20.47 -13.50 2.47
N ARG A 124 -19.52 -12.82 1.83
CA ARG A 124 -19.06 -13.12 0.46
C ARG A 124 -17.77 -13.94 0.43
N GLY A 125 -16.96 -13.85 1.48
CA GLY A 125 -15.64 -14.45 1.46
C GLY A 125 -14.74 -14.07 2.62
N PHE A 126 -13.47 -14.41 2.47
CA PHE A 126 -12.40 -14.08 3.39
C PHE A 126 -11.33 -13.25 2.70
N HIS A 127 -10.68 -12.39 3.48
CA HIS A 127 -9.57 -11.54 3.06
C HIS A 127 -8.34 -11.86 3.90
N SER A 128 -7.15 -11.76 3.31
CA SER A 128 -5.90 -11.80 4.05
C SER A 128 -4.83 -10.96 3.38
N HIS A 129 -4.06 -10.21 4.16
CA HIS A 129 -2.87 -9.48 3.70
C HIS A 129 -1.67 -9.87 4.57
N ILE A 130 -0.66 -10.48 3.94
CA ILE A 130 0.40 -11.22 4.65
C ILE A 130 1.76 -10.51 4.74
N GLY A 131 1.91 -9.32 4.15
CA GLY A 131 3.18 -8.59 4.21
C GLY A 131 3.38 -7.56 3.11
N SER A 132 4.61 -7.05 2.99
CA SER A 132 5.02 -6.04 2.02
C SER A 132 6.39 -6.39 1.44
N GLN A 133 6.66 -5.99 0.19
CA GLN A 133 7.90 -6.34 -0.53
C GLN A 133 8.14 -7.86 -0.58
N ILE A 134 7.10 -8.60 -0.97
CA ILE A 134 7.15 -10.04 -1.11
C ILE A 134 7.60 -10.39 -2.54
N PHE A 135 8.71 -11.10 -2.67
CA PHE A 135 9.24 -11.60 -3.95
C PHE A 135 8.97 -13.11 -4.16
N GLY A 136 8.77 -13.87 -3.07
CA GLY A 136 8.48 -15.30 -3.13
C GLY A 136 6.99 -15.64 -3.22
N THR A 137 6.66 -16.76 -3.88
CA THR A 137 5.27 -17.24 -3.99
C THR A 137 4.84 -18.13 -2.83
N GLU A 138 5.79 -18.76 -2.13
CA GLU A 138 5.55 -19.74 -1.06
C GLU A 138 4.62 -19.21 0.06
N SER A 139 4.81 -17.96 0.46
CA SER A 139 3.99 -17.34 1.50
C SER A 139 2.54 -17.16 1.07
N PHE A 140 2.29 -16.80 -0.19
CA PHE A 140 0.94 -16.74 -0.75
C PHE A 140 0.31 -18.13 -0.86
N GLN A 141 1.09 -19.16 -1.21
CA GLN A 141 0.62 -20.54 -1.27
C GLN A 141 0.14 -21.03 0.10
N LEU A 142 0.94 -20.80 1.14
CA LEU A 142 0.60 -21.19 2.51
C LEU A 142 -0.63 -20.41 3.02
N ALA A 143 -0.75 -19.13 2.68
CA ALA A 143 -1.91 -18.33 3.03
C ALA A 143 -3.18 -18.84 2.35
N ALA A 144 -3.10 -19.13 1.05
CA ALA A 144 -4.20 -19.69 0.28
C ALA A 144 -4.67 -21.04 0.86
N ASP A 145 -3.77 -21.97 1.20
CA ASP A 145 -4.14 -23.26 1.80
C ASP A 145 -4.92 -23.08 3.11
N ARG A 146 -4.44 -22.19 4.00
CA ARG A 146 -5.11 -21.93 5.29
C ARG A 146 -6.50 -21.30 5.12
N LEU A 147 -6.64 -20.36 4.20
CA LEU A 147 -7.91 -19.68 3.93
C LEU A 147 -8.92 -20.62 3.23
N ILE A 148 -8.45 -21.42 2.27
CA ILE A 148 -9.28 -22.38 1.53
C ILE A 148 -9.74 -23.51 2.46
N ALA A 149 -8.90 -23.95 3.41
CA ALA A 149 -9.32 -24.88 4.45
C ALA A 149 -10.49 -24.31 5.31
N LEU A 150 -10.49 -23.00 5.58
CA LEU A 150 -11.59 -22.35 6.28
C LEU A 150 -12.85 -22.23 5.41
N LEU A 151 -12.71 -21.96 4.10
CA LEU A 151 -13.83 -22.02 3.14
C LEU A 151 -14.45 -23.42 3.12
N ALA A 152 -13.63 -24.47 3.17
CA ALA A 152 -14.09 -25.85 3.21
C ALA A 152 -14.90 -26.13 4.48
N LYS A 153 -14.40 -25.68 5.64
CA LYS A 153 -15.11 -25.77 6.92
C LYS A 153 -16.47 -25.04 6.87
N TYR A 154 -16.53 -23.86 6.25
CA TYR A 154 -17.78 -23.12 6.04
C TYR A 154 -18.77 -23.94 5.21
N ARG A 155 -18.36 -24.48 4.07
CA ARG A 155 -19.20 -25.34 3.24
C ARG A 155 -19.69 -26.56 4.00
N ASP A 156 -18.82 -27.27 4.70
CA ASP A 156 -19.19 -28.48 5.43
C ASP A 156 -20.21 -28.19 6.55
N THR A 157 -20.14 -27.00 7.15
CA THR A 157 -21.06 -26.59 8.21
C THR A 157 -22.42 -26.12 7.66
N TYR A 158 -22.42 -25.33 6.58
CA TYR A 158 -23.61 -24.63 6.11
C TYR A 158 -24.15 -25.13 4.78
N SER A 159 -23.52 -26.14 4.18
CA SER A 159 -23.84 -26.67 2.85
C SER A 159 -23.87 -25.59 1.75
N LYS A 160 -23.03 -24.56 1.88
CA LYS A 160 -22.91 -23.42 0.96
C LYS A 160 -21.45 -23.04 0.76
N GLU A 161 -21.04 -22.76 -0.46
CA GLU A 161 -19.71 -22.23 -0.76
C GLU A 161 -19.76 -20.69 -0.80
N LEU A 162 -18.71 -20.04 -0.29
CA LEU A 162 -18.56 -18.59 -0.40
C LEU A 162 -17.95 -18.24 -1.77
N PRO A 163 -18.45 -17.21 -2.46
CA PRO A 163 -18.07 -16.91 -3.83
C PRO A 163 -16.68 -16.28 -4.01
N GLU A 164 -16.08 -15.71 -2.96
CA GLU A 164 -14.89 -14.87 -3.08
C GLU A 164 -13.79 -15.23 -2.07
N LEU A 165 -12.54 -15.02 -2.50
CA LEU A 165 -11.35 -15.08 -1.65
C LEU A 165 -10.37 -13.99 -2.08
N ASP A 166 -10.01 -13.11 -1.16
CA ASP A 166 -9.02 -12.05 -1.38
C ASP A 166 -7.69 -12.40 -0.70
N LEU A 167 -6.61 -12.40 -1.49
CA LEU A 167 -5.26 -12.75 -1.06
C LEU A 167 -4.35 -11.53 -0.82
N GLY A 168 -4.93 -10.34 -0.86
CA GLY A 168 -4.34 -9.08 -0.47
C GLY A 168 -3.26 -8.58 -1.42
N GLY A 169 -2.56 -7.54 -0.95
CA GLY A 169 -1.40 -6.96 -1.64
C GLY A 169 -0.05 -7.50 -1.16
N GLY A 170 0.98 -6.67 -1.30
CA GLY A 170 2.32 -6.93 -0.77
C GLY A 170 3.38 -7.26 -1.83
N TYR A 171 2.97 -7.37 -3.10
CA TYR A 171 3.83 -7.60 -4.25
C TYR A 171 4.99 -6.58 -4.32
N GLY A 172 6.22 -7.11 -4.35
CA GLY A 172 7.45 -6.32 -4.36
C GLY A 172 7.70 -5.58 -5.67
N ILE A 173 8.51 -4.53 -5.58
CA ILE A 173 9.12 -3.84 -6.72
C ILE A 173 10.61 -3.67 -6.45
N ALA A 174 11.38 -3.45 -7.52
CA ALA A 174 12.77 -3.04 -7.43
C ALA A 174 12.88 -1.53 -7.07
N TYR A 175 13.64 -1.22 -6.02
CA TYR A 175 14.04 0.14 -5.66
C TYR A 175 15.49 0.44 -6.05
N LEU A 176 16.33 -0.60 -6.02
CA LEU A 176 17.73 -0.56 -6.41
C LEU A 176 17.95 -1.30 -7.74
N PRO A 177 18.98 -0.94 -8.52
CA PRO A 177 19.32 -1.63 -9.77
C PRO A 177 19.55 -3.14 -9.62
N GLU A 178 20.03 -3.58 -8.47
CA GLU A 178 20.33 -4.97 -8.13
C GLU A 178 19.14 -5.75 -7.56
N ASP A 179 18.02 -5.09 -7.24
CA ASP A 179 16.84 -5.75 -6.70
C ASP A 179 16.20 -6.68 -7.75
N GLU A 180 15.68 -7.81 -7.28
CA GLU A 180 14.86 -8.68 -8.12
C GLU A 180 13.52 -8.01 -8.47
N THR A 181 13.06 -8.20 -9.71
CA THR A 181 11.76 -7.71 -10.16
C THR A 181 10.72 -8.82 -10.09
N LEU A 182 9.57 -8.53 -9.48
CA LEU A 182 8.47 -9.46 -9.43
C LEU A 182 7.55 -9.27 -10.64
N GLU A 183 7.71 -10.10 -11.66
CA GLU A 183 6.92 -9.99 -12.88
C GLU A 183 5.52 -10.63 -12.70
N PRO A 184 4.42 -9.93 -13.05
CA PRO A 184 3.08 -10.48 -12.97
C PRO A 184 2.93 -11.82 -13.72
N GLY A 185 3.66 -11.98 -14.83
CA GLY A 185 3.68 -13.21 -15.62
C GLY A 185 4.23 -14.43 -14.88
N GLU A 186 4.99 -14.25 -13.80
CA GLU A 186 5.57 -15.32 -13.00
C GLU A 186 4.72 -15.61 -11.75
N VAL A 187 4.23 -14.56 -11.10
CA VAL A 187 3.47 -14.70 -9.84
C VAL A 187 2.07 -15.23 -10.07
N MET A 188 1.38 -14.74 -11.11
CA MET A 188 -0.03 -15.09 -11.33
C MET A 188 -0.22 -16.58 -11.63
N PRO A 189 0.63 -17.25 -12.45
CA PRO A 189 0.56 -18.71 -12.62
C PRO A 189 0.82 -19.49 -11.33
N ALA A 190 1.79 -19.06 -10.52
CA ALA A 190 2.09 -19.72 -9.26
C ALA A 190 0.92 -19.61 -8.27
N LEU A 191 0.32 -18.42 -8.15
CA LEU A 191 -0.87 -18.19 -7.32
C LEU A 191 -2.05 -19.03 -7.79
N ARG A 192 -2.30 -19.07 -9.11
CA ARG A 192 -3.35 -19.90 -9.71
C ARG A 192 -3.15 -21.38 -9.39
N SER A 193 -1.93 -21.89 -9.54
CA SER A 193 -1.58 -23.28 -9.23
C SER A 193 -1.89 -23.61 -7.76
N ALA A 194 -1.48 -22.73 -6.85
CA ALA A 194 -1.70 -22.88 -5.42
C ALA A 194 -3.18 -22.94 -5.05
N VAL A 195 -3.96 -21.98 -5.55
CA VAL A 195 -5.41 -21.93 -5.31
C VAL A 195 -6.10 -23.16 -5.88
N THR A 196 -5.73 -23.58 -7.10
CA THR A 196 -6.32 -24.74 -7.77
C THR A 196 -6.05 -26.01 -6.95
N ALA A 197 -4.79 -26.25 -6.59
CA ALA A 197 -4.41 -27.43 -5.81
C ALA A 197 -5.09 -27.47 -4.43
N ALA A 198 -5.19 -26.32 -3.75
CA ALA A 198 -5.87 -26.24 -2.47
C ALA A 198 -7.39 -26.46 -2.59
N CYS A 199 -8.04 -25.90 -3.63
CA CYS A 199 -9.46 -26.14 -3.87
C CYS A 199 -9.75 -27.60 -4.23
N GLU A 200 -8.91 -28.24 -5.06
CA GLU A 200 -9.02 -29.66 -5.41
C GLU A 200 -8.88 -30.55 -4.17
N LYS A 201 -7.86 -30.31 -3.34
CA LYS A 201 -7.64 -31.00 -2.06
C LYS A 201 -8.87 -30.93 -1.15
N HIS A 202 -9.54 -29.78 -1.11
CA HIS A 202 -10.72 -29.56 -0.27
C HIS A 202 -12.07 -29.81 -0.98
N LYS A 203 -12.06 -30.20 -2.26
CA LYS A 203 -13.24 -30.41 -3.11
C LYS A 203 -14.17 -29.18 -3.18
N LEU A 204 -13.59 -27.99 -3.32
CA LEU A 204 -14.31 -26.74 -3.48
C LEU A 204 -14.33 -26.30 -4.94
N ASN A 205 -15.38 -25.58 -5.36
CA ASN A 205 -15.25 -24.78 -6.57
C ASN A 205 -14.24 -23.64 -6.32
N ILE A 206 -13.52 -23.24 -7.37
CA ILE A 206 -12.58 -22.12 -7.29
C ILE A 206 -13.40 -20.83 -7.11
N PRO A 207 -13.24 -20.09 -6.00
CA PRO A 207 -13.91 -18.81 -5.82
C PRO A 207 -13.30 -17.75 -6.74
N ILE A 208 -13.97 -16.60 -6.87
CA ILE A 208 -13.35 -15.43 -7.47
C ILE A 208 -12.16 -15.03 -6.59
N ILE A 209 -10.97 -14.97 -7.20
CA ILE A 209 -9.74 -14.57 -6.52
C ILE A 209 -9.49 -13.08 -6.78
N SER A 210 -9.35 -12.32 -5.70
CA SER A 210 -8.94 -10.92 -5.71
C SER A 210 -7.52 -10.77 -5.16
N ILE A 211 -6.82 -9.72 -5.63
CA ILE A 211 -5.49 -9.29 -5.17
C ILE A 211 -5.48 -7.76 -5.07
N GLU A 212 -4.66 -7.21 -4.18
CA GLU A 212 -4.68 -5.77 -3.85
C GLU A 212 -3.31 -5.07 -4.09
N PRO A 213 -2.74 -5.12 -5.31
CA PRO A 213 -1.44 -4.52 -5.57
C PRO A 213 -1.50 -2.98 -5.58
N GLY A 214 -1.09 -2.34 -4.49
CA GLY A 214 -0.84 -0.90 -4.49
C GLY A 214 0.54 -0.57 -5.09
N ARG A 215 1.60 -0.95 -4.37
CA ARG A 215 3.00 -0.63 -4.70
C ARG A 215 3.40 -1.09 -6.11
N ALA A 216 3.04 -2.31 -6.49
CA ALA A 216 3.40 -2.91 -7.78
C ALA A 216 2.71 -2.22 -8.97
N ILE A 217 1.55 -1.58 -8.77
CA ILE A 217 0.90 -0.80 -9.83
C ILE A 217 1.53 0.58 -9.96
N VAL A 218 1.59 1.36 -8.88
CA VAL A 218 1.92 2.79 -8.98
C VAL A 218 3.38 3.11 -8.74
N GLY A 219 4.11 2.30 -7.98
CA GLY A 219 5.49 2.55 -7.56
C GLY A 219 6.44 2.84 -8.74
N PRO A 220 6.60 1.90 -9.69
CA PRO A 220 7.53 2.06 -10.82
C PRO A 220 7.13 3.13 -11.84
N THR A 221 5.88 3.60 -11.82
CA THR A 221 5.36 4.54 -12.83
C THR A 221 5.82 5.99 -12.61
N THR A 222 6.39 6.28 -11.43
CA THR A 222 6.70 7.65 -11.00
C THR A 222 8.09 7.71 -10.39
N PHE A 223 8.77 8.83 -10.63
CA PHE A 223 10.00 9.24 -9.96
C PHE A 223 9.83 10.64 -9.39
N THR A 224 10.63 10.98 -8.38
CA THR A 224 10.71 12.34 -7.85
C THR A 224 11.93 13.03 -8.44
N LEU A 225 11.73 14.21 -9.00
CA LEU A 225 12.79 15.06 -9.55
C LEU A 225 13.14 16.14 -8.54
N TYR A 226 14.42 16.30 -8.27
CA TYR A 226 14.95 17.32 -7.38
C TYR A 226 15.99 18.18 -8.06
N GLU A 227 16.13 19.41 -7.62
CA GLU A 227 17.27 20.28 -7.92
C GLU A 227 18.29 20.22 -6.77
N VAL A 228 19.56 20.02 -7.12
CA VAL A 228 20.67 20.09 -6.17
C VAL A 228 20.92 21.55 -5.80
N GLY A 229 20.92 21.86 -4.51
CA GLY A 229 21.17 23.21 -4.00
C GLY A 229 22.58 23.38 -3.40
N THR A 230 23.05 22.40 -2.61
CA THR A 230 24.34 22.48 -1.91
C THR A 230 25.09 21.17 -2.01
N THR A 231 26.42 21.23 -2.20
CA THR A 231 27.32 20.09 -2.01
C THR A 231 28.38 20.42 -0.96
N LYS A 232 28.65 19.48 -0.04
CA LYS A 232 29.67 19.63 1.01
C LYS A 232 30.40 18.32 1.30
N ASP A 233 31.67 18.40 1.68
CA ASP A 233 32.50 17.24 2.04
C ASP A 233 32.38 17.12 3.56
N VAL A 234 32.02 15.95 4.03
CA VAL A 234 31.97 15.66 5.46
C VAL A 234 32.99 14.56 5.73
N VAL A 235 33.93 14.86 6.61
CA VAL A 235 34.86 13.86 7.16
C VAL A 235 34.11 13.08 8.22
N LEU A 236 34.04 11.77 8.05
CA LEU A 236 33.40 10.84 8.97
C LEU A 236 34.36 10.48 10.12
N GLU A 237 33.83 9.84 11.16
CA GLU A 237 34.61 9.46 12.35
C GLU A 237 35.77 8.50 12.01
N ASP A 238 35.61 7.67 10.98
CA ASP A 238 36.64 6.75 10.47
C ASP A 238 37.66 7.42 9.53
N GLY A 239 37.55 8.73 9.35
CA GLY A 239 38.40 9.53 8.45
C GLY A 239 38.00 9.46 6.97
N ALA A 240 36.99 8.66 6.59
CA ALA A 240 36.48 8.64 5.24
C ALA A 240 35.77 9.97 4.89
N ILE A 241 35.80 10.36 3.63
CA ILE A 241 35.08 11.54 3.14
C ILE A 241 33.79 11.10 2.46
N ARG A 242 32.69 11.74 2.85
CA ARG A 242 31.38 11.56 2.22
C ARG A 242 30.86 12.88 1.67
N ARG A 243 30.45 12.87 0.40
CA ARG A 243 29.77 14.00 -0.23
C ARG A 243 28.32 14.07 0.24
N TYR A 244 27.95 15.15 0.90
CA TYR A 244 26.55 15.47 1.17
C TYR A 244 26.02 16.35 0.05
N ILE A 245 24.86 15.98 -0.50
CA ILE A 245 24.19 16.64 -1.61
C ILE A 245 22.79 17.01 -1.11
N SER A 246 22.55 18.30 -0.85
CA SER A 246 21.27 18.81 -0.39
C SER A 246 20.35 19.12 -1.57
N VAL A 247 19.11 18.66 -1.50
CA VAL A 247 18.07 18.85 -2.53
C VAL A 247 16.92 19.75 -2.06
N ASP A 248 16.09 20.18 -3.00
CA ASP A 248 14.99 21.14 -2.79
C ASP A 248 13.71 20.56 -2.15
N GLY A 249 13.73 19.28 -1.76
CA GLY A 249 12.68 18.60 -0.97
C GLY A 249 13.25 17.89 0.25
N GLY A 250 12.77 16.68 0.56
CA GLY A 250 13.27 15.87 1.66
C GLY A 250 12.22 14.93 2.25
N MET A 251 12.30 14.72 3.56
CA MET A 251 11.37 13.90 4.32
C MET A 251 9.91 14.38 4.24
N SER A 252 9.66 15.64 3.88
CA SER A 252 8.30 16.14 3.67
C SER A 252 7.60 15.56 2.44
N ASP A 253 8.34 15.16 1.40
CA ASP A 253 7.77 14.55 0.19
C ASP A 253 8.12 13.07 0.04
N ASN A 254 9.17 12.60 0.70
CA ASN A 254 9.51 11.19 0.85
C ASN A 254 10.04 10.86 2.25
N ILE A 255 9.14 10.56 3.18
CA ILE A 255 9.49 10.19 4.57
C ILE A 255 10.03 8.76 4.71
N ARG A 256 9.93 7.93 3.65
CA ARG A 256 10.15 6.49 3.74
C ARG A 256 11.57 6.08 4.16
N PRO A 257 12.65 6.76 3.74
CA PRO A 257 13.99 6.44 4.23
C PRO A 257 14.11 6.64 5.75
N SER A 258 13.51 7.70 6.30
CA SER A 258 13.57 7.97 7.75
C SER A 258 12.61 7.08 8.56
N LEU A 259 11.48 6.69 7.99
CA LEU A 259 10.43 5.92 8.69
C LEU A 259 10.61 4.41 8.60
N TYR A 260 11.12 3.92 7.47
CA TYR A 260 11.18 2.49 7.14
C TYR A 260 12.59 2.02 6.75
N ASP A 261 13.61 2.89 6.87
CA ASP A 261 14.94 2.65 6.32
C ASP A 261 14.91 2.24 4.83
N ALA A 262 13.92 2.76 4.10
CA ALA A 262 13.75 2.45 2.70
C ALA A 262 14.96 2.93 1.89
N GLN A 263 15.50 2.02 1.08
CA GLN A 263 16.60 2.33 0.17
C GLN A 263 16.06 2.79 -1.19
N TYR A 264 16.84 3.66 -1.84
CA TYR A 264 16.50 4.28 -3.10
C TYR A 264 17.77 4.50 -3.92
N HIS A 265 17.60 4.54 -5.24
CA HIS A 265 18.63 4.95 -6.18
C HIS A 265 18.39 6.37 -6.70
N ALA A 266 19.43 7.04 -7.20
CA ALA A 266 19.30 8.31 -7.90
C ALA A 266 20.20 8.36 -9.14
N VAL A 267 19.71 9.05 -10.16
CA VAL A 267 20.45 9.32 -11.40
C VAL A 267 20.44 10.81 -11.70
N ILE A 268 21.48 11.32 -12.35
CA ILE A 268 21.45 12.68 -12.92
C ILE A 268 20.51 12.67 -14.11
N ALA A 269 19.46 13.50 -14.08
CA ALA A 269 18.35 13.43 -15.02
C ALA A 269 18.57 14.25 -16.31
N GLN A 270 19.47 15.24 -16.28
CA GLN A 270 19.63 16.23 -17.36
C GLN A 270 20.89 16.10 -18.19
N ARG A 271 21.88 15.34 -17.72
CA ARG A 271 23.19 15.18 -18.36
C ARG A 271 23.84 13.88 -17.96
N SER A 272 24.79 13.43 -18.76
CA SER A 272 25.70 12.35 -18.41
C SER A 272 26.97 12.89 -17.77
N SER A 273 27.56 12.15 -16.85
CA SER A 273 28.90 12.40 -16.32
C SER A 273 29.75 11.14 -16.45
N SER A 274 31.00 11.32 -16.87
CA SER A 274 32.04 10.28 -16.86
C SER A 274 33.01 10.43 -15.67
N VAL A 275 32.75 11.40 -14.79
CA VAL A 275 33.57 11.62 -13.60
C VAL A 275 33.35 10.48 -12.63
N LYS A 276 34.44 10.04 -12.00
CA LYS A 276 34.42 8.93 -11.04
C LYS A 276 33.37 9.20 -9.95
N ALA A 277 32.52 8.20 -9.71
CA ALA A 277 31.56 8.26 -8.62
C ALA A 277 32.26 8.19 -7.26
N ILE A 278 31.76 8.98 -6.31
CA ILE A 278 32.27 9.08 -4.94
C ILE A 278 31.18 8.78 -3.93
N SER A 279 31.57 8.31 -2.74
CA SER A 279 30.64 8.05 -1.63
C SER A 279 29.86 9.31 -1.30
N SER A 280 28.54 9.19 -1.37
CA SER A 280 27.61 10.31 -1.28
C SER A 280 26.43 10.00 -0.37
N ARG A 281 25.72 11.05 0.02
CA ARG A 281 24.44 11.02 0.73
C ARG A 281 23.56 12.15 0.20
N VAL A 282 22.34 11.80 -0.18
CA VAL A 282 21.34 12.78 -0.60
C VAL A 282 20.50 13.14 0.63
N VAL A 283 20.47 14.42 0.97
CA VAL A 283 19.74 14.96 2.13
C VAL A 283 18.74 16.01 1.67
N GLY A 284 17.65 16.17 2.41
CA GLY A 284 16.71 17.25 2.14
C GLY A 284 17.17 18.58 2.73
N LYS A 285 16.23 19.52 2.78
CA LYS A 285 16.43 20.89 3.29
C LYS A 285 15.82 21.16 4.67
N HIS A 286 15.25 20.16 5.32
CA HIS A 286 14.62 20.31 6.63
C HIS A 286 15.66 20.49 7.73
N CYS A 287 15.25 21.17 8.81
CA CYS A 287 16.11 21.42 9.96
C CYS A 287 16.20 20.20 10.90
N GLU A 288 16.36 19.00 10.34
CA GLU A 288 16.42 17.74 11.07
C GLU A 288 17.56 16.86 10.54
N THR A 289 18.43 16.37 11.42
CA THR A 289 19.56 15.50 11.03
C THR A 289 19.09 14.22 10.33
N GLY A 290 17.87 13.75 10.62
CA GLY A 290 17.24 12.58 10.02
C GLY A 290 16.64 12.82 8.63
N ASP A 291 16.72 14.05 8.09
CA ASP A 291 16.23 14.39 6.74
C ASP A 291 17.17 13.86 5.64
N ILE A 292 17.14 12.54 5.48
CA ILE A 292 17.96 11.79 4.54
C ILE A 292 17.03 11.20 3.49
N VAL A 293 17.27 11.53 2.22
CA VAL A 293 16.52 10.98 1.09
C VAL A 293 17.17 9.70 0.58
N ILE A 294 18.51 9.66 0.54
CA ILE A 294 19.29 8.45 0.23
C ILE A 294 20.49 8.39 1.16
N ARG A 295 20.54 7.35 2.01
CA ARG A 295 21.57 7.20 3.06
C ARG A 295 22.96 6.95 2.48
N ASP A 296 23.05 6.06 1.50
CA ASP A 296 24.30 5.60 0.89
C ASP A 296 24.12 5.47 -0.61
N ILE A 297 24.91 6.21 -1.39
CA ILE A 297 24.94 6.12 -2.86
C ILE A 297 26.29 6.59 -3.38
N ALA A 298 26.73 6.07 -4.54
CA ALA A 298 27.86 6.61 -5.26
C ALA A 298 27.35 7.50 -6.40
N LEU A 299 27.69 8.80 -6.39
CA LEU A 299 27.32 9.76 -7.43
C LEU A 299 28.57 10.42 -8.03
N PRO A 300 28.54 10.86 -9.30
CA PRO A 300 29.67 11.54 -9.93
C PRO A 300 30.18 12.72 -9.11
N ALA A 301 31.50 12.85 -8.96
CA ALA A 301 32.10 13.89 -8.12
C ALA A 301 31.87 15.33 -8.63
N ASP A 302 31.47 15.49 -9.90
CA ASP A 302 31.14 16.75 -10.54
C ASP A 302 29.66 17.15 -10.39
N ILE A 303 28.89 16.48 -9.54
CA ILE A 303 27.55 16.93 -9.18
C ILE A 303 27.63 18.27 -8.44
N ALA A 304 26.81 19.24 -8.86
CA ALA A 304 26.90 20.62 -8.40
C ALA A 304 25.51 21.27 -8.27
N PRO A 305 25.41 22.42 -7.58
CA PRO A 305 24.18 23.20 -7.55
C PRO A 305 23.62 23.46 -8.95
N GLY A 306 22.31 23.28 -9.14
CA GLY A 306 21.61 23.36 -10.42
C GLY A 306 21.52 22.04 -11.21
N ASP A 307 22.18 20.96 -10.74
CA ASP A 307 21.94 19.63 -11.29
C ASP A 307 20.57 19.09 -10.88
N LEU A 308 19.85 18.48 -11.82
CA LEU A 308 18.64 17.73 -11.52
C LEU A 308 18.96 16.25 -11.29
N ILE A 309 18.48 15.72 -10.18
CA ILE A 309 18.52 14.28 -9.89
C ILE A 309 17.12 13.69 -9.84
N ALA A 310 16.97 12.50 -10.42
CA ALA A 310 15.73 11.74 -10.38
C ALA A 310 15.88 10.55 -9.43
N ILE A 311 14.89 10.35 -8.57
CA ILE A 311 14.77 9.20 -7.67
C ILE A 311 13.61 8.33 -8.16
N PRO A 312 13.88 7.18 -8.80
CA PRO A 312 12.84 6.26 -9.26
C PRO A 312 12.03 5.63 -8.12
N ALA A 313 10.93 4.96 -8.48
CA ALA A 313 10.10 4.17 -7.58
C ALA A 313 9.45 4.96 -6.42
N THR A 314 9.11 6.23 -6.65
CA THR A 314 8.46 7.09 -5.63
C THR A 314 6.94 7.21 -5.79
N GLY A 315 6.35 6.47 -6.75
CA GLY A 315 4.90 6.51 -7.01
C GLY A 315 4.03 5.92 -5.90
N ALA A 316 4.60 5.08 -5.04
CA ALA A 316 3.91 4.44 -3.94
C ALA A 316 4.40 5.01 -2.59
N TYR A 317 3.48 5.50 -1.77
CA TYR A 317 3.73 5.98 -0.40
C TYR A 317 4.70 7.17 -0.26
N GLY A 318 5.12 7.81 -1.36
CA GLY A 318 5.77 9.12 -1.33
C GLY A 318 4.73 10.20 -1.03
N ARG A 319 4.03 10.66 -2.07
CA ARG A 319 3.02 11.73 -1.94
C ARG A 319 1.93 11.44 -0.89
N SER A 320 1.45 10.21 -0.76
CA SER A 320 0.38 9.91 0.20
C SER A 320 0.83 10.09 1.65
N MET A 321 2.14 10.09 1.92
CA MET A 321 2.72 10.35 3.23
C MET A 321 3.36 11.74 3.33
N ALA A 322 3.11 12.61 2.34
CA ALA A 322 3.71 13.93 2.31
C ALA A 322 3.13 14.86 3.38
N SER A 323 4.01 15.62 4.02
CA SER A 323 3.69 16.58 5.07
C SER A 323 4.10 17.99 4.67
N ASN A 324 3.70 18.98 5.48
CA ASN A 324 4.21 20.34 5.40
C ASN A 324 5.24 20.61 6.51
N TYR A 325 6.11 19.64 6.82
CA TYR A 325 7.17 19.85 7.82
C TYR A 325 8.04 21.07 7.42
N ASN A 326 8.34 21.94 8.39
CA ASN A 326 8.92 23.27 8.16
C ASN A 326 8.17 24.13 7.12
N HIS A 327 6.85 23.98 6.99
CA HIS A 327 6.02 24.69 6.02
C HIS A 327 6.47 24.52 4.55
N VAL A 328 7.12 23.40 4.21
CA VAL A 328 7.43 23.10 2.81
C VAL A 328 6.13 22.75 2.08
N PRO A 329 5.75 23.46 0.98
CA PRO A 329 4.55 23.12 0.22
C PRO A 329 4.71 21.79 -0.51
N ARG A 330 3.68 20.93 -0.50
CA ARG A 330 3.74 19.64 -1.20
C ARG A 330 4.03 19.85 -2.69
N PRO A 331 4.91 19.02 -3.30
CA PRO A 331 5.30 19.18 -4.71
C PRO A 331 4.11 18.97 -5.66
N PRO A 332 4.18 19.45 -6.92
CA PRO A 332 3.19 19.09 -7.93
C PRO A 332 3.34 17.62 -8.35
N VAL A 333 2.30 17.08 -8.99
CA VAL A 333 2.39 15.80 -9.71
C VAL A 333 2.11 16.04 -11.17
N VAL A 334 3.00 15.55 -12.02
CA VAL A 334 2.93 15.70 -13.48
C VAL A 334 2.82 14.31 -14.11
N ALA A 335 1.80 14.13 -14.94
CA ALA A 335 1.68 12.95 -15.79
C ALA A 335 2.31 13.23 -17.16
N VAL A 336 3.09 12.29 -17.67
CA VAL A 336 3.64 12.33 -19.03
C VAL A 336 3.04 11.20 -19.84
N LYS A 337 2.42 11.52 -20.98
CA LYS A 337 1.86 10.53 -21.90
C LYS A 337 2.00 11.03 -23.33
N ASP A 338 2.43 10.16 -24.24
CA ASP A 338 2.58 10.46 -25.67
C ASP A 338 3.39 11.74 -25.95
N GLY A 339 4.50 11.91 -25.21
CA GLY A 339 5.39 13.07 -25.32
C GLY A 339 4.83 14.38 -24.73
N LYS A 340 3.67 14.35 -24.06
CA LYS A 340 3.03 15.53 -23.47
C LYS A 340 2.99 15.44 -21.95
N ALA A 341 3.40 16.52 -21.29
CA ALA A 341 3.32 16.67 -19.84
C ALA A 341 2.06 17.43 -19.44
N ARG A 342 1.39 17.00 -18.37
CA ARG A 342 0.25 17.70 -17.77
C ARG A 342 0.32 17.62 -16.25
N VAL A 343 0.13 18.75 -15.58
CA VAL A 343 -0.06 18.80 -14.14
C VAL A 343 -1.38 18.10 -13.79
N ILE A 344 -1.32 17.06 -12.97
CA ILE A 344 -2.49 16.33 -12.47
C ILE A 344 -2.81 16.70 -11.01
N VAL A 345 -1.82 17.19 -10.27
CA VAL A 345 -2.00 17.84 -8.97
C VAL A 345 -1.07 19.04 -8.91
N ARG A 346 -1.60 20.24 -8.65
CA ARG A 346 -0.78 21.46 -8.56
C ARG A 346 0.12 21.44 -7.33
N ARG A 347 1.19 22.24 -7.37
CA ARG A 347 1.99 22.53 -6.18
C ARG A 347 1.14 23.31 -5.18
N GLU A 348 1.34 23.04 -3.90
CA GLU A 348 0.80 23.91 -2.86
C GLU A 348 1.50 25.28 -2.86
N ASN A 349 0.81 26.30 -2.37
CA ASN A 349 1.33 27.64 -2.18
C ASN A 349 1.13 28.10 -0.73
N GLU A 350 1.49 29.35 -0.43
CA GLU A 350 1.33 29.93 0.90
C GLU A 350 -0.15 30.01 1.33
N GLU A 351 -1.08 30.24 0.40
CA GLU A 351 -2.51 30.27 0.71
C GLU A 351 -3.00 28.90 1.19
N ASP A 352 -2.53 27.80 0.60
CA ASP A 352 -2.86 26.45 1.06
C ASP A 352 -2.35 26.19 2.48
N LEU A 353 -1.16 26.71 2.82
CA LEU A 353 -0.58 26.56 4.16
C LEU A 353 -1.39 27.31 5.23
N LEU A 354 -2.01 28.43 4.84
CA LEU A 354 -2.79 29.31 5.72
C LEU A 354 -4.30 29.02 5.66
N ALA A 355 -4.74 28.08 4.83
CA ALA A 355 -6.16 27.84 4.55
C ALA A 355 -6.96 27.34 5.76
N LEU A 356 -6.28 26.84 6.80
CA LEU A 356 -6.89 26.38 8.04
C LEU A 356 -6.91 27.44 9.15
N ASP A 357 -6.30 28.60 8.91
CA ASP A 357 -6.28 29.69 9.88
C ASP A 357 -7.68 30.32 10.00
N VAL A 358 -8.17 30.44 11.23
CA VAL A 358 -9.43 31.13 11.51
C VAL A 358 -9.15 32.63 11.62
N LYS A 359 -9.89 33.44 10.86
CA LYS A 359 -9.90 34.89 11.03
C LYS A 359 -10.82 35.23 12.19
N GLU A 360 -10.26 35.82 13.24
CA GLU A 360 -11.03 36.42 14.35
C GLU A 360 -11.43 37.86 14.07
#